data_AF-A0A919KY41-F1
#
_entry.id   AF-A0A919KY41-F1
#
_cell.length_a   1.000
_cell.length_b   1.000
_cell.length_c   1.000
_cell.angle_alpha   90.00
_cell.angle_beta   90.00
_cell.angle_gamma   90.00
#
_symmetry.space_group_name_H-M   'P 1'
#
loop_
_entity.id
_entity.type
_entity.pdbx_description
1 polymer ?
#
loop_
_entity_poly.entity_id
_entity_poly.type
_entity_poly.pdbx_seq_one_letter_code
_entity_poly.pdbx_strand_id
1 'polypeptide(L)'
;MRGAAPLAHAQVLALDLAVPEEEAGRAVGEAHRVVTAADDGPVAAWLALGAGLVPESAARPRGLRSMPSFPGDVLDRQRSHGDLLVQVTGASAHTAARAAQRILGALPHWRVRWRAEGNRPGNRVENGRGLARNPFHFTEGYGNPGDYRAVADRVFVRAGQGEPDWAVGGSYQVVRIIRLADGLWDRDSPREQERIIGRGKDGRWLDGTPGAQRADFAADPRGRATPLDAHVRRAAPDRRHPPPLVRRSYNYDRGHGDRGLVFSCFQRDLADGFEAVQRRLRGESMAKYTLTVGGGYFFVPPQGRAWLDALFPA
;
A
#
# COMPACT_ATOMS: atom_id res chain seq x y z
N MET A 1 -3.53 -5.71 10.82
CA MET A 1 -2.43 -6.29 10.01
C MET A 1 -1.83 -7.48 10.74
N ARG A 2 -1.94 -8.70 10.20
CA ARG A 2 -1.20 -9.86 10.75
C ARG A 2 0.29 -9.74 10.43
N GLY A 3 1.12 -9.80 11.49
CA GLY A 3 2.57 -9.84 11.42
C GLY A 3 3.23 -8.54 10.97
N ALA A 4 4.46 -8.28 11.44
CA ALA A 4 5.30 -7.19 10.91
C ALA A 4 5.83 -7.51 9.50
N ALA A 5 5.87 -8.79 9.14
CA ALA A 5 6.43 -9.27 7.88
C ALA A 5 5.32 -9.72 6.90
N PRO A 6 5.27 -9.17 5.68
CA PRO A 6 4.37 -9.63 4.63
C PRO A 6 4.77 -11.02 4.09
N LEU A 7 3.75 -11.83 3.75
CA LEU A 7 3.94 -13.05 2.97
C LEU A 7 4.40 -12.72 1.54
N ALA A 8 5.05 -13.70 0.89
CA ALA A 8 5.83 -13.48 -0.32
C ALA A 8 4.97 -13.17 -1.57
N HIS A 9 3.72 -13.63 -1.62
CA HIS A 9 2.85 -13.45 -2.78
C HIS A 9 1.54 -12.77 -2.40
N ALA A 10 0.96 -12.02 -3.34
CA ALA A 10 -0.31 -11.33 -3.17
C ALA A 10 -1.22 -11.44 -4.40
N GLN A 11 -2.51 -11.43 -4.14
CA GLN A 11 -3.59 -11.17 -5.08
C GLN A 11 -4.32 -9.93 -4.56
N VAL A 12 -4.34 -8.87 -5.35
CA VAL A 12 -5.04 -7.62 -5.04
C VAL A 12 -6.19 -7.49 -6.03
N LEU A 13 -7.41 -7.52 -5.51
CA LEU A 13 -8.65 -7.54 -6.27
C LEU A 13 -9.45 -6.32 -5.90
N ALA A 14 -9.79 -5.48 -6.87
CA ALA A 14 -10.85 -4.50 -6.68
C ALA A 14 -12.13 -5.03 -7.33
N LEU A 15 -13.22 -4.93 -6.58
CA LEU A 15 -14.52 -5.47 -6.94
C LEU A 15 -15.54 -4.34 -6.97
N ASP A 16 -16.44 -4.41 -7.94
CA ASP A 16 -17.63 -3.56 -8.02
C ASP A 16 -18.85 -4.38 -7.58
N LEU A 17 -19.74 -3.75 -6.82
CA LEU A 17 -20.96 -4.38 -6.33
C LEU A 17 -22.00 -4.40 -7.47
N ALA A 18 -22.63 -5.56 -7.69
CA ALA A 18 -23.58 -5.79 -8.77
C ALA A 18 -24.98 -6.15 -8.25
N VAL A 19 -25.44 -5.42 -7.23
CA VAL A 19 -26.80 -5.50 -6.65
C VAL A 19 -27.32 -4.10 -6.34
N PRO A 20 -28.64 -3.92 -6.15
CA PRO A 20 -29.21 -2.66 -5.66
C PRO A 20 -28.64 -2.23 -4.31
N GLU A 21 -28.70 -0.93 -4.02
CA GLU A 21 -28.16 -0.33 -2.79
C GLU A 21 -28.77 -0.95 -1.52
N GLU A 22 -30.06 -1.30 -1.55
CA GLU A 22 -30.79 -1.96 -0.45
C GLU A 22 -30.19 -3.33 -0.07
N GLU A 23 -29.53 -4.02 -1.01
CA GLU A 23 -28.89 -5.32 -0.78
C GLU A 23 -27.40 -5.19 -0.43
N ALA A 24 -26.84 -3.97 -0.45
CA ALA A 24 -25.40 -3.75 -0.27
C ALA A 24 -24.92 -4.26 1.10
N GLY A 25 -25.66 -3.98 2.18
CA GLY A 25 -25.31 -4.43 3.52
C GLY A 25 -25.15 -5.96 3.61
N ARG A 26 -26.08 -6.69 3.00
CA ARG A 26 -26.04 -8.17 2.95
C ARG A 26 -24.83 -8.67 2.15
N ALA A 27 -24.58 -8.09 0.96
CA ALA A 27 -23.47 -8.49 0.10
C ALA A 27 -22.10 -8.17 0.71
N VAL A 28 -21.97 -7.04 1.43
CA VAL A 28 -20.76 -6.66 2.16
C VAL A 28 -20.56 -7.53 3.40
N GLY A 29 -21.63 -7.84 4.14
CA GLY A 29 -21.58 -8.78 5.26
C GLY A 29 -21.13 -10.18 4.84
N GLU A 30 -21.59 -10.67 3.69
CA GLU A 30 -21.12 -11.92 3.09
C GLU A 30 -19.63 -11.84 2.72
N ALA A 31 -19.21 -10.77 2.04
CA ALA A 31 -17.80 -10.55 1.71
C ALA A 31 -16.91 -10.53 2.95
N HIS A 32 -17.33 -9.85 4.01
CA HIS A 32 -16.61 -9.83 5.28
C HIS A 32 -16.44 -11.21 5.89
N ARG A 33 -17.51 -12.01 5.94
CA ARG A 33 -17.47 -13.38 6.45
C ARG A 33 -16.54 -14.27 5.62
N VAL A 34 -16.68 -14.24 4.30
CA VAL A 34 -15.88 -15.08 3.37
C VAL A 34 -14.39 -14.72 3.45
N VAL A 35 -14.06 -13.43 3.38
CA VAL A 35 -12.66 -12.97 3.42
C VAL A 35 -12.01 -13.26 4.76
N THR A 36 -12.73 -13.02 5.88
CA THR A 36 -12.20 -13.31 7.22
C THR A 36 -11.98 -14.81 7.44
N ALA A 37 -12.87 -15.66 6.93
CA ALA A 37 -12.73 -17.11 7.03
C ALA A 37 -11.52 -17.67 6.25
N ALA A 38 -11.04 -16.94 5.24
CA ALA A 38 -9.86 -17.32 4.46
C ALA A 38 -8.54 -16.92 5.13
N ASP A 39 -8.55 -16.13 6.20
CA ASP A 39 -7.35 -15.71 6.94
C ASP A 39 -6.90 -16.80 7.93
N ASP A 40 -6.29 -17.86 7.43
CA ASP A 40 -6.09 -19.14 8.12
C ASP A 40 -4.64 -19.51 8.48
N GLY A 41 -3.65 -18.62 8.28
CA GLY A 41 -2.25 -18.86 8.64
C GLY A 41 -1.32 -18.95 7.43
N PRO A 42 -1.43 -19.97 6.54
CA PRO A 42 -0.73 -19.98 5.26
C PRO A 42 -1.24 -18.89 4.30
N VAL A 43 -2.44 -18.38 4.56
CA VAL A 43 -3.03 -17.21 3.91
C VAL A 43 -3.25 -16.12 4.95
N ALA A 44 -3.01 -14.87 4.53
CA ALA A 44 -3.55 -13.70 5.21
C ALA A 44 -4.40 -12.89 4.24
N ALA A 45 -5.67 -12.67 4.58
CA ALA A 45 -6.65 -12.00 3.75
C ALA A 45 -7.37 -10.89 4.52
N TRP A 46 -7.70 -9.80 3.84
CA TRP A 46 -8.54 -8.74 4.38
C TRP A 46 -9.29 -8.03 3.26
N LEU A 47 -10.31 -7.29 3.66
CA LEU A 47 -11.04 -6.39 2.78
C LEU A 47 -10.83 -4.93 3.18
N ALA A 48 -11.06 -4.02 2.26
CA ALA A 48 -11.10 -2.59 2.49
C ALA A 48 -12.21 -1.96 1.64
N LEU A 49 -12.93 -1.00 2.20
CA LEU A 49 -14.08 -0.34 1.59
C LEU A 49 -13.59 0.80 0.68
N GLY A 50 -14.09 0.85 -0.54
CA GLY A 50 -13.93 1.99 -1.43
C GLY A 50 -14.92 3.10 -1.11
N ALA A 51 -14.62 4.32 -1.55
CA ALA A 51 -15.49 5.47 -1.29
C ALA A 51 -16.90 5.36 -1.90
N GLY A 52 -17.03 4.63 -3.02
CA GLY A 52 -18.34 4.42 -3.67
C GLY A 52 -19.31 3.55 -2.86
N LEU A 53 -18.77 2.65 -2.02
CA LEU A 53 -19.56 1.74 -1.19
C LEU A 53 -20.00 2.36 0.15
N VAL A 54 -19.31 3.40 0.61
CA VAL A 54 -19.61 4.06 1.88
C VAL A 54 -20.43 5.31 1.59
N PRO A 55 -21.68 5.43 2.07
CA PRO A 55 -22.53 6.59 1.77
C PRO A 55 -21.87 7.95 2.08
N GLU A 56 -22.22 8.99 1.32
CA GLU A 56 -21.80 10.36 1.62
C GLU A 56 -22.54 10.86 2.88
N SER A 57 -22.01 10.57 4.06
CA SER A 57 -22.65 10.93 5.33
C SER A 57 -21.63 11.21 6.43
N ALA A 58 -22.11 11.66 7.59
CA ALA A 58 -21.28 11.81 8.79
C ALA A 58 -20.63 10.49 9.27
N ALA A 59 -21.10 9.34 8.77
CA ALA A 59 -20.52 8.03 9.06
C ALA A 59 -19.34 7.67 8.13
N ARG A 60 -19.04 8.46 7.11
CA ARG A 60 -17.91 8.20 6.21
C ARG A 60 -16.58 8.60 6.89
N PRO A 61 -15.52 7.76 6.85
CA PRO A 61 -14.20 8.16 7.31
C PRO A 61 -13.74 9.39 6.52
N ARG A 62 -13.30 10.44 7.19
CA ARG A 62 -13.15 11.79 6.59
C ARG A 62 -12.25 11.83 5.35
N GLY A 63 -11.24 10.96 5.33
CA GLY A 63 -10.23 10.90 4.28
C GLY A 63 -10.68 10.04 3.11
N LEU A 64 -11.69 9.18 3.31
CA LEU A 64 -12.12 8.19 2.32
C LEU A 64 -12.85 8.88 1.18
N ARG A 65 -12.17 8.95 0.05
CA ARG A 65 -12.67 9.54 -1.20
C ARG A 65 -12.01 8.84 -2.38
N SER A 66 -12.53 9.07 -3.58
CA SER A 66 -11.85 8.66 -4.80
C SER A 66 -10.43 9.24 -4.83
N MET A 67 -9.43 8.39 -5.09
CA MET A 67 -8.04 8.81 -5.16
C MET A 67 -7.88 9.91 -6.23
N PRO A 68 -7.32 11.07 -5.90
CA PRO A 68 -7.06 12.11 -6.88
C PRO A 68 -5.91 11.70 -7.81
N SER A 69 -5.84 12.35 -8.96
CA SER A 69 -4.65 12.28 -9.80
C SER A 69 -3.50 13.11 -9.20
N PHE A 70 -2.29 12.58 -9.23
CA PHE A 70 -1.07 13.29 -8.86
C PHE A 70 -0.26 13.67 -10.12
N PRO A 71 0.64 14.67 -10.03
CA PRO A 71 1.51 15.01 -11.16
C PRO A 71 2.29 13.78 -11.66
N GLY A 72 2.22 13.52 -12.96
CA GLY A 72 2.86 12.35 -13.61
C GLY A 72 1.97 11.11 -13.69
N ASP A 73 0.75 11.14 -13.16
CA ASP A 73 -0.18 10.04 -13.27
C ASP A 73 -0.87 9.99 -14.64
N VAL A 74 -1.09 8.78 -15.13
CA VAL A 74 -1.95 8.49 -16.30
C VAL A 74 -2.91 7.38 -15.87
N LEU A 75 -3.88 7.74 -15.02
CA LEU A 75 -4.77 6.78 -14.39
C LEU A 75 -5.76 6.20 -15.41
N ASP A 76 -5.71 4.87 -15.57
CA ASP A 76 -6.73 4.11 -16.27
C ASP A 76 -7.92 3.87 -15.34
N ARG A 77 -9.11 4.33 -15.76
CA ARG A 77 -10.36 4.17 -15.01
C ARG A 77 -10.68 2.71 -14.71
N GLN A 78 -10.38 1.79 -15.63
CA GLN A 78 -10.64 0.36 -15.44
C GLN A 78 -9.68 -0.27 -14.43
N ARG A 79 -8.50 0.34 -14.20
CA ARG A 79 -7.49 -0.09 -13.22
C ARG A 79 -7.53 0.73 -11.92
N SER A 80 -8.54 1.56 -11.75
CA SER A 80 -8.64 2.49 -10.61
C SER A 80 -9.90 2.28 -9.80
N HIS A 81 -9.80 2.50 -8.49
CA HIS A 81 -10.90 2.44 -7.52
C HIS A 81 -11.55 1.04 -7.45
N GLY A 82 -12.82 0.99 -7.03
CA GLY A 82 -13.60 -0.21 -6.77
C GLY A 82 -14.36 -0.04 -5.45
N ASP A 83 -15.52 -0.68 -5.35
CA ASP A 83 -16.36 -0.63 -4.14
C ASP A 83 -15.73 -1.40 -2.98
N LEU A 84 -15.07 -2.52 -3.29
CA LEU A 84 -14.36 -3.34 -2.31
C LEU A 84 -12.97 -3.72 -2.83
N LEU A 85 -11.95 -3.51 -2.02
CA LEU A 85 -10.65 -4.11 -2.22
C LEU A 85 -10.57 -5.39 -1.39
N VAL A 86 -10.19 -6.50 -2.01
CA VAL A 86 -9.82 -7.74 -1.32
C VAL A 86 -8.35 -8.00 -1.59
N GLN A 87 -7.54 -8.07 -0.54
CA GLN A 87 -6.14 -8.43 -0.64
C GLN A 87 -5.88 -9.75 0.06
N VAL A 88 -5.36 -10.71 -0.70
CA VAL A 88 -5.06 -12.07 -0.25
C VAL A 88 -3.56 -12.29 -0.42
N THR A 89 -2.88 -12.72 0.63
CA THR A 89 -1.44 -12.97 0.60
C THR A 89 -1.14 -14.40 1.00
N GLY A 90 -0.09 -15.00 0.46
CA GLY A 90 0.26 -16.39 0.68
C GLY A 90 1.76 -16.66 0.59
N ALA A 91 2.20 -17.77 1.19
CA ALA A 91 3.59 -18.20 1.14
C ALA A 91 4.06 -18.59 -0.27
N SER A 92 3.13 -19.02 -1.14
CA SER A 92 3.38 -19.33 -2.56
C SER A 92 2.35 -18.65 -3.46
N ALA A 93 2.70 -18.46 -4.75
CA ALA A 93 1.78 -17.93 -5.75
C ALA A 93 0.51 -18.80 -5.87
N HIS A 94 0.67 -20.12 -5.86
CA HIS A 94 -0.45 -21.07 -5.93
C HIS A 94 -1.40 -20.92 -4.73
N THR A 95 -0.86 -20.86 -3.51
CA THR A 95 -1.65 -20.68 -2.28
C THR A 95 -2.48 -19.40 -2.34
N ALA A 96 -1.85 -18.27 -2.69
CA ALA A 96 -2.54 -16.99 -2.80
C ALA A 96 -3.62 -16.99 -3.89
N ALA A 97 -3.30 -17.53 -5.08
CA ALA A 97 -4.24 -17.61 -6.21
C ALA A 97 -5.45 -18.51 -5.90
N ARG A 98 -5.22 -19.69 -5.30
CA ARG A 98 -6.30 -20.62 -4.92
C ARG A 98 -7.24 -20.00 -3.88
N ALA A 99 -6.69 -19.29 -2.89
CA ALA A 99 -7.50 -18.59 -1.89
C ALA A 99 -8.33 -17.46 -2.53
N ALA A 100 -7.72 -16.65 -3.39
CA ALA A 100 -8.42 -15.60 -4.14
C ALA A 100 -9.56 -16.16 -5.01
N GLN A 101 -9.32 -17.26 -5.74
CA GLN A 101 -10.32 -17.94 -6.55
C GLN A 101 -11.51 -18.44 -5.71
N ARG A 102 -11.24 -19.04 -4.54
CA ARG A 102 -12.28 -19.50 -3.61
C ARG A 102 -13.11 -18.36 -3.06
N ILE A 103 -12.48 -17.24 -2.68
CA ILE A 103 -13.17 -16.05 -2.22
C ILE A 103 -14.09 -15.52 -3.34
N LEU A 104 -13.58 -15.32 -4.55
CA LEU A 104 -14.38 -14.83 -5.68
C LEU A 104 -15.56 -15.75 -6.02
N GLY A 105 -15.35 -17.07 -6.02
CA GLY A 105 -16.41 -18.04 -6.27
C GLY A 105 -17.52 -18.05 -5.22
N ALA A 106 -17.26 -17.54 -4.01
CA ALA A 106 -18.23 -17.39 -2.93
C ALA A 106 -18.87 -15.99 -2.87
N LEU A 107 -18.62 -15.13 -3.85
CA LEU A 107 -19.11 -13.74 -3.90
C LEU A 107 -19.87 -13.46 -5.21
N PRO A 108 -21.07 -14.08 -5.40
CA PRO A 108 -21.80 -14.03 -6.67
C PRO A 108 -22.28 -12.62 -7.06
N HIS A 109 -22.42 -11.71 -6.09
CA HIS A 109 -22.86 -10.33 -6.25
C HIS A 109 -21.72 -9.35 -6.56
N TRP A 110 -20.48 -9.82 -6.62
CA TRP A 110 -19.30 -8.99 -6.84
C TRP A 110 -18.71 -9.27 -8.22
N ARG A 111 -18.23 -8.21 -8.90
CA ARG A 111 -17.57 -8.31 -10.20
C ARG A 111 -16.15 -7.78 -10.09
N VAL A 112 -15.19 -8.52 -10.65
CA VAL A 112 -13.79 -8.06 -10.64
C VAL A 112 -13.68 -6.85 -11.56
N ARG A 113 -13.36 -5.69 -10.97
CA ARG A 113 -13.04 -4.47 -11.70
C ARG A 113 -11.63 -4.54 -12.26
N TRP A 114 -10.66 -4.83 -11.39
CA TRP A 114 -9.29 -5.09 -11.77
C TRP A 114 -8.60 -6.03 -10.78
N ARG A 115 -7.52 -6.66 -11.27
CA ARG A 115 -6.69 -7.59 -10.51
C ARG A 115 -5.22 -7.29 -10.73
N ALA A 116 -4.44 -7.33 -9.65
CA ALA A 116 -2.99 -7.31 -9.69
C ALA A 116 -2.42 -8.50 -8.91
N GLU A 117 -1.53 -9.24 -9.56
CA GLU A 117 -0.77 -10.31 -8.93
C GLU A 117 0.60 -9.77 -8.50
N GLY A 118 1.02 -10.11 -7.29
CA GLY A 118 2.21 -9.55 -6.67
C GLY A 118 3.15 -10.60 -6.12
N ASN A 119 4.46 -10.33 -6.17
CA ASN A 119 5.48 -11.10 -5.48
C ASN A 119 6.48 -10.21 -4.72
N ARG A 120 7.25 -10.83 -3.83
CA ARG A 120 8.34 -10.19 -3.07
C ARG A 120 9.61 -11.03 -3.23
N PRO A 121 10.42 -10.80 -4.28
CA PRO A 121 11.67 -11.54 -4.48
C PRO A 121 12.63 -11.29 -3.32
N GLY A 122 13.27 -12.34 -2.82
CA GLY A 122 14.16 -12.26 -1.65
C GLY A 122 13.45 -11.84 -0.35
N ASN A 123 12.16 -12.18 -0.21
CA ASN A 123 11.35 -11.88 0.97
C ASN A 123 12.02 -12.42 2.24
N ARG A 124 12.41 -11.52 3.15
CA ARG A 124 13.06 -11.88 4.41
C ARG A 124 12.69 -10.90 5.51
N VAL A 125 13.01 -11.26 6.75
CA VAL A 125 12.87 -10.38 7.91
C VAL A 125 14.24 -10.00 8.44
N GLU A 126 14.46 -8.72 8.67
CA GLU A 126 15.70 -8.19 9.24
C GLU A 126 15.34 -7.14 10.29
N ASN A 127 15.75 -7.34 11.55
CA ASN A 127 15.42 -6.45 12.67
C ASN A 127 13.91 -6.12 12.74
N GLY A 128 13.07 -7.15 12.54
CA GLY A 128 11.61 -7.06 12.54
C GLY A 128 10.97 -6.37 11.32
N ARG A 129 11.76 -5.97 10.31
CA ARG A 129 11.27 -5.37 9.06
C ARG A 129 11.18 -6.41 7.95
N GLY A 130 10.06 -6.42 7.24
CA GLY A 130 9.90 -7.20 6.01
C GLY A 130 10.63 -6.55 4.84
N LEU A 131 11.69 -7.18 4.36
CA LEU A 131 12.51 -6.72 3.24
C LEU A 131 12.28 -7.57 1.98
N ALA A 132 12.41 -6.95 0.82
CA ALA A 132 12.35 -7.61 -0.49
C ALA A 132 13.10 -6.78 -1.55
N ARG A 133 13.39 -7.36 -2.70
CA ARG A 133 14.00 -6.65 -3.85
C ARG A 133 12.90 -6.08 -4.75
N ASN A 134 13.04 -4.82 -5.15
CA ASN A 134 12.16 -4.20 -6.16
C ASN A 134 12.73 -4.39 -7.59
N PRO A 135 11.97 -4.08 -8.66
CA PRO A 135 12.44 -4.23 -10.04
C PRO A 135 13.60 -3.30 -10.45
N PHE A 136 13.86 -2.24 -9.68
CA PHE A 136 15.05 -1.39 -9.85
C PHE A 136 16.31 -1.95 -9.15
N HIS A 137 16.21 -3.16 -8.60
CA HIS A 137 17.28 -3.87 -7.91
C HIS A 137 17.70 -3.17 -6.60
N PHE A 138 16.75 -2.61 -5.87
CA PHE A 138 16.96 -2.07 -4.52
C PHE A 138 16.29 -2.94 -3.46
N THR A 139 16.92 -3.05 -2.29
CA THR A 139 16.28 -3.62 -1.11
C THR A 139 15.29 -2.63 -0.52
N GLU A 140 14.01 -2.99 -0.54
CA GLU A 140 12.89 -2.22 0.02
C GLU A 140 12.57 -2.63 1.45
N GLY A 141 11.99 -1.70 2.21
CA GLY A 141 11.41 -1.97 3.53
C GLY A 141 12.16 -1.34 4.72
N TYR A 142 13.41 -0.90 4.55
CA TYR A 142 14.19 -0.28 5.63
C TYR A 142 13.54 0.96 6.27
N GLY A 143 12.70 1.70 5.51
CA GLY A 143 11.99 2.87 6.01
C GLY A 143 10.83 2.57 6.97
N ASN A 144 10.34 1.32 7.01
CA ASN A 144 9.25 0.89 7.87
C ASN A 144 9.71 0.73 9.34
N PRO A 145 8.77 0.79 10.30
CA PRO A 145 9.04 0.39 11.67
C PRO A 145 9.35 -1.11 11.75
N GLY A 146 10.19 -1.50 12.72
CA GLY A 146 10.62 -2.88 12.96
C GLY A 146 9.83 -3.62 14.04
N ASP A 147 8.99 -2.91 14.80
CA ASP A 147 8.19 -3.50 15.86
C ASP A 147 6.69 -3.19 15.67
N TYR A 148 5.84 -4.04 16.24
CA TYR A 148 4.39 -3.93 16.09
C TYR A 148 3.83 -2.66 16.72
N ARG A 149 4.39 -2.18 17.84
CA ARG A 149 3.87 -0.99 18.52
C ARG A 149 4.04 0.25 17.64
N ALA A 150 5.20 0.41 17.01
CA ALA A 150 5.46 1.50 16.08
C ALA A 150 4.68 1.35 14.76
N VAL A 151 4.38 0.13 14.31
CA VAL A 151 3.43 -0.10 13.22
C VAL A 151 2.03 0.37 13.63
N ALA A 152 1.51 -0.14 14.75
CA ALA A 152 0.18 0.17 15.26
C ALA A 152 -0.04 1.67 15.47
N ASP A 153 0.97 2.37 15.99
CA ASP A 153 0.94 3.82 16.20
C ASP A 153 0.68 4.62 14.92
N ARG A 154 1.26 4.18 13.79
CA ARG A 154 1.14 4.88 12.50
C ARG A 154 -0.15 4.54 11.75
N VAL A 155 -0.67 3.34 11.95
CA VAL A 155 -1.64 2.75 11.00
C VAL A 155 -3.07 2.77 11.49
N PHE A 156 -3.30 2.68 12.81
CA PHE A 156 -4.65 2.57 13.33
C PHE A 156 -5.26 3.93 13.67
N VAL A 157 -6.48 4.15 13.19
CA VAL A 157 -7.33 5.27 13.60
C VAL A 157 -7.58 5.21 15.10
N ARG A 158 -7.54 6.37 15.76
CA ARG A 158 -7.72 6.53 17.21
C ARG A 158 -8.98 7.31 17.51
N ALA A 159 -9.57 7.03 18.67
CA ALA A 159 -10.63 7.87 19.23
C ALA A 159 -10.16 9.33 19.38
N GLY A 160 -11.09 10.28 19.24
CA GLY A 160 -10.79 11.70 19.35
C GLY A 160 -10.07 12.32 18.14
N GLN A 161 -9.78 11.54 17.09
CA GLN A 161 -9.32 12.11 15.82
C GLN A 161 -10.45 12.77 15.02
N GLY A 162 -11.71 12.60 15.44
CA GLY A 162 -12.93 13.06 14.76
C GLY A 162 -13.29 12.21 13.54
N GLU A 163 -12.82 10.96 13.53
CA GLU A 163 -13.34 9.90 12.67
C GLU A 163 -14.63 9.33 13.27
N PRO A 164 -15.51 8.71 12.47
CA PRO A 164 -16.65 7.97 12.99
C PRO A 164 -16.22 6.90 13.99
N ASP A 165 -17.02 6.67 15.04
CA ASP A 165 -16.66 5.72 16.11
C ASP A 165 -16.38 4.31 15.59
N TRP A 166 -17.13 3.85 14.57
CA TRP A 166 -16.91 2.55 13.96
C TRP A 166 -15.56 2.42 13.24
N ALA A 167 -14.95 3.54 12.82
CA ALA A 167 -13.69 3.56 12.10
C ALA A 167 -12.47 3.42 13.04
N VAL A 168 -12.65 3.60 14.34
CA VAL A 168 -11.57 3.46 15.34
C VAL A 168 -11.00 2.04 15.33
N GLY A 169 -9.68 1.93 15.25
CA GLY A 169 -8.98 0.66 15.06
C GLY A 169 -8.92 0.16 13.61
N GLY A 170 -9.58 0.84 12.68
CA GLY A 170 -9.42 0.67 11.24
C GLY A 170 -8.14 1.35 10.71
N SER A 171 -7.95 1.32 9.39
CA SER A 171 -6.78 1.93 8.73
C SER A 171 -7.10 2.35 7.30
N TYR A 172 -6.63 3.51 6.87
CA TYR A 172 -6.65 3.85 5.46
C TYR A 172 -5.61 3.01 4.72
N GLN A 173 -6.00 2.45 3.59
CA GLN A 173 -5.12 1.74 2.66
C GLN A 173 -5.07 2.49 1.33
N VAL A 174 -3.86 2.77 0.85
CA VAL A 174 -3.62 3.28 -0.49
C VAL A 174 -3.03 2.17 -1.33
N VAL A 175 -3.56 1.96 -2.53
CA VAL A 175 -2.96 1.12 -3.57
C VAL A 175 -2.61 1.98 -4.77
N ARG A 176 -1.44 1.78 -5.35
CA ARG A 176 -0.96 2.45 -6.57
C ARG A 176 -0.33 1.41 -7.48
N ILE A 177 -0.81 1.31 -8.72
CA ILE A 177 -0.20 0.45 -9.75
C ILE A 177 0.82 1.30 -10.50
N ILE A 178 2.09 1.14 -10.14
CA ILE A 178 3.20 1.96 -10.64
C ILE A 178 4.00 1.12 -11.63
N ARG A 179 3.89 1.43 -12.92
CA ARG A 179 4.76 0.86 -13.95
C ARG A 179 6.14 1.48 -13.83
N LEU A 180 7.17 0.63 -13.93
CA LEU A 180 8.56 1.03 -13.84
C LEU A 180 9.23 0.91 -15.21
N ALA A 181 9.91 1.97 -15.65
CA ALA A 181 10.70 2.00 -16.89
C ALA A 181 12.07 1.35 -16.68
N ASP A 182 12.10 0.08 -16.31
CA ASP A 182 13.32 -0.62 -15.91
C ASP A 182 14.34 -0.77 -17.05
N GLY A 183 13.90 -0.90 -18.29
CA GLY A 183 14.81 -0.87 -19.45
C GLY A 183 15.51 0.48 -19.67
N LEU A 184 14.90 1.60 -19.24
CA LEU A 184 15.56 2.90 -19.22
C LEU A 184 16.47 3.02 -17.99
N TRP A 185 15.99 2.55 -16.84
CA TRP A 185 16.73 2.53 -15.58
C TRP A 185 18.06 1.78 -15.70
N ASP A 186 18.06 0.60 -16.32
CA ASP A 186 19.25 -0.26 -16.43
C ASP A 186 20.35 0.32 -17.35
N ARG A 187 20.07 1.43 -18.06
CA ARG A 187 21.09 2.17 -18.84
C ARG A 187 21.90 3.13 -17.98
N ASP A 188 21.38 3.54 -16.83
CA ASP A 188 22.12 4.41 -15.91
C ASP A 188 23.16 3.60 -15.13
N SER A 189 24.27 4.26 -14.80
CA SER A 189 25.29 3.62 -13.95
C SER A 189 24.70 3.27 -12.57
N PRO A 190 25.18 2.20 -11.90
CA PRO A 190 24.74 1.88 -10.55
C PRO A 190 24.87 3.05 -9.57
N ARG A 191 25.93 3.85 -9.71
CA ARG A 191 26.14 5.06 -8.90
C ARG A 191 25.04 6.09 -9.10
N GLU A 192 24.58 6.30 -10.33
CA GLU A 192 23.50 7.24 -10.62
C GLU A 192 22.16 6.74 -10.08
N GLN A 193 21.88 5.44 -10.27
CA GLN A 193 20.69 4.80 -9.68
C GLN A 193 20.66 4.96 -8.15
N GLU A 194 21.79 4.75 -7.48
CA GLU A 194 21.93 4.93 -6.03
C GLU A 194 21.75 6.38 -5.60
N ARG A 195 22.23 7.36 -6.38
CA ARG A 195 22.00 8.79 -6.16
C ARG A 195 20.52 9.17 -6.29
N ILE A 196 19.84 8.64 -7.31
CA ILE A 196 18.40 8.86 -7.54
C ILE A 196 17.58 8.34 -6.37
N ILE A 197 17.90 7.13 -5.87
CA ILE A 197 17.20 6.57 -4.70
C ILE A 197 17.63 7.25 -3.39
N GLY A 198 18.91 7.58 -3.25
CA GLY A 198 19.54 8.09 -2.03
C GLY A 198 20.00 7.00 -1.06
N ARG A 199 20.19 5.78 -1.54
CA ARG A 199 20.75 4.63 -0.81
C ARG A 199 21.57 3.77 -1.75
N GLY A 200 22.45 2.93 -1.20
CA GLY A 200 23.08 1.83 -1.93
C GLY A 200 22.05 0.79 -2.34
N LYS A 201 22.32 0.02 -3.40
CA LYS A 201 21.41 -1.06 -3.86
C LYS A 201 21.13 -2.10 -2.79
N ASP A 202 22.09 -2.36 -1.90
CA ASP A 202 21.95 -3.26 -0.75
C ASP A 202 21.11 -2.66 0.39
N GLY A 203 20.87 -1.36 0.38
CA GLY A 203 20.12 -0.60 1.37
C GLY A 203 20.97 0.22 2.32
N ARG A 204 22.31 0.24 2.23
CA ARG A 204 23.16 1.12 3.05
C ARG A 204 22.92 2.60 2.72
N TRP A 205 23.10 3.49 3.69
CA TRP A 205 23.02 4.93 3.44
C TRP A 205 24.27 5.42 2.71
N LEU A 206 24.12 6.40 1.81
CA LEU A 206 25.21 6.96 1.02
C LEU A 206 26.22 7.76 1.85
N ASP A 207 25.80 8.24 3.03
CA ASP A 207 26.64 8.96 3.99
C ASP A 207 27.36 8.02 4.99
N GLY A 208 27.23 6.70 4.83
CA GLY A 208 27.81 5.71 5.73
C GLY A 208 27.01 5.47 7.02
N THR A 209 25.87 6.14 7.22
CA THR A 209 24.97 5.86 8.34
C THR A 209 24.59 4.37 8.35
N PRO A 210 24.56 3.69 9.51
CA PRO A 210 24.13 2.29 9.58
C PRO A 210 22.71 2.11 9.00
N GLY A 211 22.49 1.06 8.20
CA GLY A 211 21.25 0.88 7.43
C GLY A 211 19.96 0.80 8.27
N ALA A 212 20.08 0.35 9.53
CA ALA A 212 18.99 0.28 10.52
C ALA A 212 18.64 1.63 11.17
N GLN A 213 19.53 2.63 11.06
CA GLN A 213 19.30 3.99 11.52
C GLN A 213 18.72 4.87 10.40
N ARG A 214 18.38 6.11 10.72
CA ARG A 214 17.92 7.10 9.75
C ARG A 214 19.03 8.12 9.49
N ALA A 215 19.33 8.39 8.22
CA ALA A 215 20.29 9.42 7.83
C ALA A 215 19.88 10.80 8.37
N ASP A 216 20.86 11.60 8.75
CA ASP A 216 20.65 12.97 9.21
C ASP A 216 20.87 13.95 8.06
N PHE A 217 19.84 14.17 7.25
CA PHE A 217 19.93 15.08 6.11
C PHE A 217 20.18 16.54 6.49
N ALA A 218 19.96 16.93 7.76
CA ALA A 218 20.29 18.27 8.24
C ALA A 218 21.82 18.48 8.32
N ALA A 219 22.60 17.41 8.52
CA ALA A 219 24.05 17.44 8.49
C ALA A 219 24.63 17.51 7.06
N ASP A 220 23.81 17.27 6.03
CA ASP A 220 24.17 17.40 4.61
C ASP A 220 23.24 18.41 3.89
N PRO A 221 23.25 19.70 4.29
CA PRO A 221 22.28 20.69 3.80
C PRO A 221 22.43 20.99 2.29
N ARG A 222 23.59 20.67 1.71
CA ARG A 222 23.88 20.88 0.28
C ARG A 222 23.66 19.61 -0.57
N GLY A 223 23.28 18.48 0.04
CA GLY A 223 23.03 17.23 -0.69
C GLY A 223 24.27 16.63 -1.35
N ARG A 224 25.44 16.76 -0.71
CA ARG A 224 26.71 16.23 -1.23
C ARG A 224 26.75 14.70 -1.15
N ALA A 225 26.28 14.13 -0.05
CA ALA A 225 26.22 12.68 0.14
C ALA A 225 24.91 12.11 -0.40
N THR A 226 23.78 12.69 0.01
CA THR A 226 22.45 12.29 -0.49
C THR A 226 21.81 13.47 -1.22
N PRO A 227 21.64 13.40 -2.56
CA PRO A 227 21.07 14.49 -3.35
C PRO A 227 19.74 15.01 -2.80
N LEU A 228 19.49 16.32 -2.93
CA LEU A 228 18.29 16.98 -2.37
C LEU A 228 16.98 16.44 -2.96
N ASP A 229 17.05 15.93 -4.18
CA ASP A 229 15.97 15.35 -4.97
C ASP A 229 15.93 13.82 -4.95
N ALA A 230 16.78 13.18 -4.13
CA ALA A 230 16.80 11.73 -3.95
C ALA A 230 15.50 11.24 -3.28
N HIS A 231 14.99 10.09 -3.74
CA HIS A 231 13.69 9.55 -3.33
C HIS A 231 13.54 9.47 -1.80
N VAL A 232 14.48 8.82 -1.10
CA VAL A 232 14.39 8.63 0.35
C VAL A 232 14.46 9.94 1.13
N ARG A 233 15.22 10.93 0.63
CA ARG A 233 15.37 12.24 1.26
C ARG A 233 14.09 13.06 1.12
N ARG A 234 13.46 13.02 -0.04
CA ARG A 234 12.16 13.65 -0.29
C ARG A 234 11.04 12.97 0.50
N ALA A 235 11.01 11.64 0.52
CA ALA A 235 9.96 10.87 1.20
C ALA A 235 9.96 11.11 2.72
N ALA A 236 11.15 11.09 3.34
CA ALA A 236 11.35 11.16 4.79
C ALA A 236 12.51 12.11 5.16
N PRO A 237 12.34 13.44 4.99
CA PRO A 237 13.41 14.41 5.16
C PRO A 237 13.86 14.62 6.61
N ASP A 238 12.97 14.37 7.58
CA ASP A 238 13.28 14.50 9.00
C ASP A 238 13.34 13.12 9.66
N ARG A 239 14.52 12.76 10.18
CA ARG A 239 14.73 11.50 10.89
C ARG A 239 13.93 11.39 12.19
N ARG A 240 13.57 12.53 12.81
CA ARG A 240 12.81 12.59 14.08
C ARG A 240 11.31 12.43 13.86
N HIS A 241 10.82 12.85 12.70
CA HIS A 241 9.39 12.80 12.32
C HIS A 241 9.23 11.96 11.05
N PRO A 242 9.43 10.63 11.13
CA PRO A 242 9.29 9.76 9.98
C PRO A 242 7.84 9.77 9.47
N PRO A 243 7.62 9.52 8.16
CA PRO A 243 6.27 9.48 7.61
C PRO A 243 5.34 8.55 8.40
N PRO A 244 4.12 8.98 8.75
CA PRO A 244 3.18 8.20 9.55
C PRO A 244 2.43 7.17 8.69
N LEU A 245 3.19 6.39 7.92
CA LEU A 245 2.69 5.30 7.09
C LEU A 245 3.58 4.06 7.19
N VAL A 246 3.02 2.91 6.80
CA VAL A 246 3.72 1.63 6.70
C VAL A 246 3.49 1.06 5.30
N ARG A 247 4.57 0.80 4.56
CA ARG A 247 4.50 0.27 3.19
C ARG A 247 4.46 -1.25 3.20
N ARG A 248 3.58 -1.85 2.39
CA ARG A 248 3.44 -3.30 2.23
C ARG A 248 3.23 -3.67 0.76
N SER A 249 4.18 -3.22 -0.06
CA SER A 249 4.11 -3.32 -1.52
C SER A 249 4.60 -4.67 -2.06
N TYR A 250 4.23 -4.96 -3.31
CA TYR A 250 4.61 -6.15 -4.07
C TYR A 250 5.08 -5.71 -5.46
N ASN A 251 5.99 -6.47 -6.07
CA ASN A 251 6.33 -6.31 -7.47
C ASN A 251 5.27 -7.02 -8.33
N TYR A 252 5.00 -6.52 -9.52
CA TYR A 252 4.21 -7.22 -10.53
C TYR A 252 4.98 -7.32 -11.84
N ASP A 253 4.67 -8.36 -12.61
CA ASP A 253 5.12 -8.54 -13.99
C ASP A 253 3.99 -9.19 -14.79
N ARG A 254 3.54 -8.51 -15.85
CA ARG A 254 2.50 -8.98 -16.78
C ARG A 254 3.07 -9.33 -18.17
N GLY A 255 4.40 -9.34 -18.31
CA GLY A 255 5.07 -9.50 -19.60
C GLY A 255 5.05 -8.23 -20.45
N HIS A 256 5.71 -8.29 -21.61
CA HIS A 256 5.75 -7.21 -22.62
C HIS A 256 6.17 -5.82 -22.08
N GLY A 257 6.95 -5.78 -21.00
CA GLY A 257 7.39 -4.53 -20.38
C GLY A 257 6.32 -3.80 -19.54
N ASP A 258 5.20 -4.47 -19.19
CA ASP A 258 4.29 -4.04 -18.12
C ASP A 258 4.67 -4.70 -16.80
N ARG A 259 5.63 -4.07 -16.12
CA ARG A 259 6.16 -4.51 -14.83
C ARG A 259 6.41 -3.32 -13.92
N GLY A 260 6.36 -3.57 -12.63
CA GLY A 260 6.57 -2.51 -11.65
C GLY A 260 6.12 -2.89 -10.25
N LEU A 261 5.45 -1.96 -9.58
CA LEU A 261 5.02 -2.09 -8.19
C LEU A 261 3.51 -2.01 -8.07
N VAL A 262 2.93 -2.97 -7.37
CA VAL A 262 1.68 -2.78 -6.63
C VAL A 262 2.08 -2.13 -5.31
N PHE A 263 2.26 -0.81 -5.36
CA PHE A 263 2.52 -0.05 -4.15
C PHE A 263 1.28 -0.10 -3.27
N SER A 264 1.49 -0.43 -2.00
CA SER A 264 0.44 -0.48 -0.98
C SER A 264 0.99 0.09 0.30
N CYS A 265 0.24 0.97 0.96
CA CYS A 265 0.59 1.49 2.27
C CYS A 265 -0.63 1.73 3.16
N PHE A 266 -0.38 1.68 4.46
CA PHE A 266 -1.36 1.82 5.51
C PHE A 266 -1.01 2.99 6.41
N GLN A 267 -2.03 3.74 6.84
CA GLN A 267 -1.90 4.92 7.68
C GLN A 267 -3.21 5.20 8.39
N ARG A 268 -3.14 5.89 9.53
CA ARG A 268 -4.33 6.36 10.25
C ARG A 268 -4.98 7.60 9.64
N ASP A 269 -4.24 8.35 8.83
CA ASP A 269 -4.71 9.57 8.17
C ASP A 269 -4.06 9.69 6.77
N LEU A 270 -4.87 9.90 5.73
CA LEU A 270 -4.39 9.99 4.34
C LEU A 270 -3.62 11.28 4.06
N ALA A 271 -4.07 12.41 4.62
CA ALA A 271 -3.48 13.73 4.41
C ALA A 271 -2.08 13.80 5.01
N ASP A 272 -1.93 13.32 6.25
CA ASP A 272 -0.64 13.29 6.96
C ASP A 272 0.29 12.18 6.46
N GLY A 273 -0.28 11.07 5.99
CA GLY A 273 0.42 9.90 5.50
C GLY A 273 0.82 10.01 4.03
N PHE A 274 0.11 9.26 3.19
CA PHE A 274 0.45 9.10 1.77
C PHE A 274 0.46 10.44 1.02
N GLU A 275 -0.53 11.30 1.21
CA GLU A 275 -0.66 12.53 0.44
C GLU A 275 0.46 13.54 0.75
N ALA A 276 0.83 13.68 2.03
CA ALA A 276 1.98 14.49 2.42
C ALA A 276 3.29 13.95 1.82
N VAL A 277 3.50 12.62 1.83
CA VAL A 277 4.67 12.00 1.21
C VAL A 277 4.67 12.26 -0.30
N GLN A 278 3.57 11.97 -1.01
CA GLN A 278 3.45 12.15 -2.45
C GLN A 278 3.65 13.62 -2.86
N ARG A 279 3.20 14.57 -2.04
CA ARG A 279 3.46 15.99 -2.25
C ARG A 279 4.94 16.35 -2.11
N ARG A 280 5.66 15.75 -1.15
CA ARG A 280 7.12 15.95 -1.02
C ARG A 280 7.93 15.32 -2.14
N LEU A 281 7.44 14.22 -2.72
CA LEU A 281 8.05 13.53 -3.87
C LEU A 281 7.95 14.32 -5.18
N ARG A 282 7.17 15.41 -5.24
CA ARG A 282 7.09 16.25 -6.44
C ARG A 282 8.47 16.80 -6.83
N GLY A 283 8.93 16.47 -8.04
CA GLY A 283 10.23 16.88 -8.54
C GLY A 283 11.39 16.06 -7.97
N GLU A 284 11.16 14.80 -7.60
CA GLU A 284 12.23 13.84 -7.35
C GLU A 284 12.86 13.35 -8.66
N SER A 285 14.12 12.92 -8.60
CA SER A 285 14.82 12.39 -9.78
C SER A 285 14.27 11.03 -10.25
N MET A 286 13.61 10.27 -9.38
CA MET A 286 13.03 8.96 -9.73
C MET A 286 11.81 9.09 -10.65
N ALA A 287 11.14 10.25 -10.67
CA ALA A 287 9.87 10.43 -11.37
C ALA A 287 9.92 10.08 -12.86
N LYS A 288 11.08 10.27 -13.53
CA LYS A 288 11.26 9.91 -14.95
C LYS A 288 11.21 8.41 -15.25
N TYR A 289 11.29 7.54 -14.23
CA TYR A 289 11.24 6.08 -14.38
C TYR A 289 9.93 5.46 -13.90
N THR A 290 8.99 6.27 -13.40
CA THR A 290 7.77 5.77 -12.78
C THR A 290 6.54 6.35 -13.47
N LEU A 291 5.56 5.50 -13.75
CA LEU A 291 4.27 5.90 -14.28
C LEU A 291 3.17 5.22 -13.48
N THR A 292 2.37 6.00 -12.74
CA THR A 292 1.22 5.41 -12.07
C THR A 292 0.03 5.33 -13.01
N VAL A 293 -0.53 4.13 -13.15
CA VAL A 293 -1.61 3.82 -14.10
C VAL A 293 -2.91 3.39 -13.43
N GLY A 294 -2.95 3.26 -12.10
CA GLY A 294 -4.17 2.84 -11.40
C GLY A 294 -3.99 2.70 -9.89
N GLY A 295 -4.95 2.05 -9.25
CA GLY A 295 -5.06 1.89 -7.79
C GLY A 295 -6.19 2.72 -7.18
N GLY A 296 -6.13 3.00 -5.89
CA GLY A 296 -7.21 3.71 -5.20
C GLY A 296 -6.96 3.93 -3.71
N TYR A 297 -7.86 4.69 -3.09
CA TYR A 297 -7.95 4.85 -1.64
C TYR A 297 -9.08 3.96 -1.13
N PHE A 298 -8.79 3.27 -0.04
CA PHE A 298 -9.70 2.33 0.60
C PHE A 298 -9.59 2.49 2.12
N PHE A 299 -10.60 1.99 2.84
CA PHE A 299 -10.60 1.95 4.29
C PHE A 299 -10.73 0.51 4.78
N VAL A 300 -9.71 0.01 5.49
CA VAL A 300 -9.77 -1.29 6.17
C VAL A 300 -10.55 -1.10 7.47
N PRO A 301 -11.74 -1.70 7.62
CA PRO A 301 -12.50 -1.59 8.85
C PRO A 301 -11.77 -2.27 10.03
N PRO A 302 -12.11 -1.94 11.28
CA PRO A 302 -11.58 -2.65 12.44
C PRO A 302 -12.02 -4.13 12.44
N GLN A 303 -11.39 -4.90 13.34
CA GLN A 303 -11.77 -6.31 13.52
C GLN A 303 -13.20 -6.43 14.07
N GLY A 304 -13.84 -7.57 13.77
CA GLY A 304 -15.22 -7.83 14.16
C GLY A 304 -16.22 -7.24 13.17
N ARG A 305 -17.50 -7.22 13.58
CA ARG A 305 -18.63 -6.93 12.68
C ARG A 305 -19.38 -5.63 12.99
N ALA A 306 -19.08 -4.97 14.11
CA ALA A 306 -19.85 -3.79 14.56
C ALA A 306 -19.87 -2.63 13.55
N TRP A 307 -18.83 -2.53 12.70
CA TRP A 307 -18.78 -1.54 11.62
C TRP A 307 -19.81 -1.80 10.50
N LEU A 308 -20.25 -3.04 10.30
CA LEU A 308 -21.30 -3.37 9.33
C LEU A 308 -22.62 -2.75 9.79
N ASP A 309 -22.99 -2.96 11.05
CA ASP A 309 -24.23 -2.45 11.62
C ASP A 309 -24.24 -0.91 11.63
N ALA A 310 -23.07 -0.27 11.79
CA ALA A 310 -22.93 1.17 11.74
C ALA A 310 -23.06 1.77 10.32
N LEU A 311 -22.70 1.02 9.28
CA LEU A 311 -22.75 1.48 7.89
C LEU A 311 -24.00 1.04 7.13
N PHE A 312 -24.54 -0.11 7.50
CA PHE A 312 -25.67 -0.77 6.85
C PHE A 312 -26.68 -1.19 7.92
N PRO A 313 -27.37 -0.23 8.57
CA PRO A 313 -28.42 -0.55 9.51
C PRO A 313 -29.54 -1.34 8.81
N ALA A 314 -30.12 -2.30 9.53
CA ALA A 314 -31.19 -3.17 9.05
C ALA A 314 -32.49 -2.41 8.75
#